data_AF-Q72TQ6-F1
#
_entry.id   AF-Q72TQ6-F1
#
_cell.length_a   1.000
_cell.length_b   1.000
_cell.length_c   1.000
_cell.angle_alpha   90.00
_cell.angle_beta   90.00
_cell.angle_gamma   90.00
#
_symmetry.space_group_name_H-M   'P 1'
#
loop_
_entity.id
_entity.type
_entity.pdbx_description
1 polymer ?
#
loop_
_entity_poly.entity_id
_entity_poly.type
_entity_poly.pdbx_seq_one_letter_code
_entity_poly.pdbx_strand_id
1 'polypeptide(L)'
;MDRTTSCKLVKLLAEALFLSLGSMNTLPANEISDLKRKLKKLKKLKYVIIDGTERPIRRPTDKDLQKEFYSGKKKRHTIKI
;
A
#
# COMPACT_ATOMS: atom_id res chain seq x y z
N MET A 1 -13.53 -29.30 -9.97
CA MET A 1 -13.40 -28.13 -10.87
C MET A 1 -11.93 -28.04 -11.27
N ASP A 2 -11.61 -28.30 -12.53
CA ASP A 2 -10.24 -28.09 -13.03
C ASP A 2 -9.96 -26.59 -13.15
N ARG A 3 -8.73 -26.17 -12.80
CA ARG A 3 -8.35 -24.76 -12.83
C ARG A 3 -8.09 -24.31 -14.26
N THR A 4 -8.45 -23.07 -14.58
CA THR A 4 -8.10 -22.45 -15.85
C THR A 4 -6.57 -22.37 -16.02
N THR A 5 -6.10 -22.31 -17.27
CA THR A 5 -4.66 -22.22 -17.59
C THR A 5 -3.98 -21.03 -16.91
N SER A 6 -4.66 -19.90 -16.80
CA SER A 6 -4.17 -18.71 -16.07
C SER A 6 -3.92 -19.02 -14.58
N CYS A 7 -4.81 -19.76 -13.93
CA CYS A 7 -4.63 -20.18 -12.54
C CYS A 7 -3.52 -21.22 -12.37
N LYS A 8 -3.29 -22.08 -13.38
CA LYS A 8 -2.20 -23.06 -13.37
C LYS A 8 -0.83 -22.38 -13.52
N LEU A 9 -0.74 -21.34 -14.34
CA LEU A 9 0.50 -20.61 -14.63
C LEU A 9 0.73 -19.36 -13.77
N VAL A 10 -0.13 -19.08 -12.79
CA VAL A 10 -0.12 -17.82 -12.02
C VAL A 10 1.25 -17.51 -11.40
N LYS A 11 1.99 -18.52 -10.94
CA LYS A 11 3.33 -18.33 -10.35
C LYS A 11 4.32 -17.81 -11.38
N LEU A 12 4.40 -18.47 -12.53
CA LEU A 12 5.30 -18.09 -13.63
C LEU A 12 4.94 -16.70 -14.17
N LEU A 13 3.65 -16.45 -14.40
CA LEU A 13 3.18 -15.17 -14.92
C LEU A 13 3.39 -14.02 -13.93
N ALA A 14 3.20 -14.27 -12.63
CA ALA A 14 3.46 -13.27 -11.59
C ALA A 14 4.94 -12.91 -11.50
N GLU A 15 5.85 -13.89 -11.61
CA GLU A 15 7.29 -13.64 -11.64
C GLU A 15 7.71 -12.84 -12.87
N ALA A 16 7.24 -13.23 -14.06
CA ALA A 16 7.53 -12.50 -15.30
C ALA A 16 7.03 -11.05 -15.24
N LEU A 17 5.81 -10.84 -14.70
CA LEU A 17 5.26 -9.51 -14.48
C LEU A 17 6.12 -8.70 -13.49
N PHE A 18 6.50 -9.30 -12.36
CA PHE A 18 7.28 -8.62 -11.33
C PHE A 18 8.65 -8.18 -11.85
N LEU A 19 9.37 -9.04 -12.57
CA LEU A 19 10.65 -8.72 -13.19
C LEU A 19 10.53 -7.61 -14.25
N SER A 20 9.47 -7.66 -15.06
CA SER A 20 9.19 -6.64 -16.08
C SER A 20 8.92 -5.27 -15.44
N LEU A 21 8.04 -5.21 -14.43
CA LEU A 21 7.73 -3.98 -13.70
C LEU A 21 8.95 -3.45 -12.93
N GLY A 22 9.78 -4.34 -12.39
CA GLY A 22 11.05 -3.99 -11.74
C GLY A 22 12.02 -3.33 -12.70
N SER A 23 12.16 -3.89 -13.91
CA SER A 23 13.00 -3.34 -14.98
C SER A 23 12.51 -1.97 -15.47
N MET A 24 11.19 -1.78 -15.52
CA MET A 24 10.57 -0.47 -15.82
C MET A 24 10.64 0.52 -14.64
N ASN A 25 11.13 0.10 -13.48
CA ASN A 25 11.19 0.88 -12.24
C ASN A 25 9.81 1.44 -11.80
N THR A 26 8.73 0.71 -12.10
CA THR A 26 7.33 1.07 -11.78
C THR A 26 6.77 0.36 -10.55
N LEU A 27 7.51 -0.61 -9.98
CA LEU A 27 7.11 -1.27 -8.74
C LEU A 27 6.90 -0.24 -7.61
N PRO A 28 5.94 -0.45 -6.70
CA PRO A 28 5.77 0.39 -5.52
C PRO A 28 6.98 0.28 -4.59
N ALA A 29 7.15 1.26 -3.69
CA ALA A 29 8.06 1.12 -2.55
C ALA A 29 7.30 0.48 -1.40
N ASN A 30 7.77 -0.67 -0.93
CA ASN A 30 7.18 -1.36 0.22
C ASN A 30 7.83 -0.92 1.54
N GLU A 31 9.07 -0.43 1.47
CA GLU A 31 9.83 0.08 2.60
C GLU A 31 10.02 1.59 2.56
N ILE A 32 10.07 2.23 3.74
CA ILE A 32 10.28 3.67 3.87
C ILE A 32 11.64 4.08 3.29
N SER A 33 12.66 3.23 3.44
CA SER A 33 14.00 3.45 2.89
C SER A 33 13.99 3.49 1.35
N ASP A 34 13.23 2.60 0.72
CA ASP A 34 13.05 2.55 -0.72
C ASP A 34 12.28 3.77 -1.25
N LEU A 35 11.23 4.18 -0.53
CA LEU A 35 10.48 5.39 -0.86
C LEU A 35 11.39 6.62 -0.82
N LYS A 36 12.19 6.78 0.24
CA LYS A 36 13.18 7.87 0.35
C LYS A 36 14.17 7.85 -0.82
N ARG A 37 14.68 6.67 -1.20
CA ARG A 37 15.59 6.52 -2.34
C ARG A 37 14.94 6.94 -3.67
N LYS A 38 13.69 6.53 -3.91
CA LYS A 38 12.92 6.91 -5.11
C LYS A 38 12.63 8.40 -5.14
N LEU A 39 12.19 8.99 -4.03
CA LEU A 39 11.93 10.43 -3.92
C LEU A 39 13.19 11.26 -4.14
N LYS A 40 14.36 10.85 -3.61
CA LYS A 40 15.64 11.54 -3.88
C LYS A 40 16.03 11.57 -5.37
N LYS A 41 15.67 10.54 -6.14
CA LYS A 41 15.91 10.52 -7.59
C LYS A 41 15.04 11.54 -8.33
N LEU A 42 13.88 11.90 -7.78
CA LEU A 42 12.96 12.89 -8.33
C LEU A 42 13.48 14.30 -7.97
N LYS A 43 14.55 14.74 -8.63
CA LYS A 43 15.31 15.99 -8.37
C LYS A 43 14.48 17.30 -8.44
N LYS A 44 13.19 17.26 -8.78
CA LYS A 44 12.31 18.42 -8.97
C LYS A 44 11.09 18.46 -8.05
N LEU A 45 10.96 17.55 -7.08
CA LEU A 45 9.83 17.58 -6.14
C LEU A 45 10.11 18.58 -5.01
N LYS A 46 9.48 19.75 -5.06
CA LYS A 46 9.52 20.76 -3.99
C LYS A 46 8.57 20.42 -2.83
N TYR A 47 7.40 19.87 -3.15
CA TYR A 47 6.38 19.44 -2.20
C TYR A 47 5.73 18.14 -2.69
N VAL A 48 5.37 17.27 -1.75
CA VAL A 48 4.51 16.11 -2.00
C VAL A 48 3.25 16.35 -1.18
N ILE A 49 2.11 16.50 -1.86
CA ILE A 49 0.80 16.64 -1.21
C ILE A 49 0.15 15.26 -1.28
N ILE A 50 -0.14 14.69 -0.12
CA ILE A 50 -0.85 13.42 0.01
C ILE A 50 -2.23 13.75 0.53
N ASP A 51 -3.27 13.43 -0.25
CA ASP A 51 -4.64 13.51 0.24
C ASP A 51 -4.91 12.31 1.15
N GLY A 52 -4.73 12.54 2.45
CA GLY A 52 -4.91 11.54 3.47
C GLY A 52 -6.38 11.22 3.70
N THR A 53 -6.80 10.01 3.36
CA THR A 53 -8.17 9.55 3.61
C THR A 53 -8.24 8.67 4.85
N GLU A 54 -9.38 8.71 5.55
CA GLU A 54 -9.63 7.80 6.67
C GLU A 54 -9.97 6.40 6.13
N ARG A 55 -9.09 5.42 6.40
CA ARG A 55 -9.33 4.02 6.04
C ARG A 55 -9.89 3.24 7.23
N PRO A 56 -10.98 2.47 7.08
CA PRO A 56 -11.48 1.64 8.16
C PRO A 56 -10.46 0.58 8.57
N ILE A 57 -10.32 0.38 9.87
CA ILE A 57 -9.53 -0.68 10.47
C ILE A 57 -10.42 -1.55 11.36
N ARG A 58 -9.94 -2.75 11.71
CA ARG A 58 -10.60 -3.55 12.74
C ARG A 58 -10.51 -2.81 14.08
N ARG A 59 -11.56 -2.93 14.90
CA ARG A 59 -11.56 -2.38 16.27
C ARG A 59 -10.38 -2.97 17.05
N PRO A 60 -9.46 -2.15 17.58
CA PRO A 60 -8.38 -2.64 18.43
C PRO A 60 -8.93 -3.29 19.71
N THR A 61 -8.21 -4.24 20.28
CA THR A 61 -8.59 -4.85 21.57
C THR A 61 -8.19 -3.93 22.73
N ASP A 62 -7.05 -3.24 22.61
CA ASP A 62 -6.57 -2.28 23.60
C ASP A 62 -7.52 -1.07 23.72
N LYS A 63 -7.79 -0.64 24.97
CA LYS A 63 -8.79 0.40 25.25
C LYS A 63 -8.33 1.80 24.84
N ASP A 64 -7.05 2.09 24.94
CA ASP A 64 -6.50 3.40 24.62
C ASP A 64 -6.42 3.55 23.09
N LEU A 65 -5.99 2.49 22.38
CA LEU A 65 -6.01 2.46 20.91
C LEU A 65 -7.42 2.52 20.34
N GLN A 66 -8.42 1.95 21.01
CA GLN A 66 -9.82 2.09 20.59
C GLN A 66 -10.25 3.56 20.55
N LYS A 67 -9.95 4.32 21.60
CA LYS A 67 -10.27 5.75 21.66
C LYS A 67 -9.50 6.53 20.62
N GLU A 68 -8.21 6.24 20.47
CA GLU A 68 -7.32 6.91 19.52
C GLU A 68 -7.81 6.77 18.08
N PHE A 69 -8.18 5.56 17.66
CA PHE A 69 -8.56 5.31 16.28
C PHE A 69 -10.05 5.51 15.99
N TYR A 70 -10.88 5.87 16.97
CA TYR A 70 -12.31 6.07 16.74
C TYR A 70 -12.59 7.38 15.98
N SER A 71 -13.08 7.28 14.73
CA SER A 71 -13.53 8.45 13.97
C SER A 71 -14.98 8.77 14.28
N GLY A 72 -15.21 9.93 14.92
CA GLY A 72 -16.55 10.46 15.16
C GLY A 72 -17.31 10.77 13.87
N LYS A 73 -16.61 11.23 12.82
CA LYS A 73 -17.22 11.55 11.51
C LYS A 73 -17.69 10.29 10.78
N LYS A 74 -16.89 9.22 10.79
CA LYS A 74 -17.20 7.95 10.10
C LYS A 74 -17.93 6.94 10.99
N LYS A 75 -18.09 7.25 12.28
CA LYS A 75 -18.69 6.40 13.33
C LYS A 75 -18.08 5.00 13.38
N ARG A 76 -16.76 4.89 13.22
CA ARG A 76 -16.00 3.63 13.21
C ARG A 76 -14.52 3.86 13.47
N HIS A 77 -13.76 2.80 13.75
CA HIS A 77 -12.31 2.90 13.90
C HIS A 77 -11.64 3.06 12.53
N THR A 78 -10.87 4.13 12.36
CA THR A 78 -10.17 4.45 11.13
C THR A 78 -8.73 4.87 11.41
N ILE A 79 -7.85 4.68 10.43
CA ILE A 79 -6.52 5.25 10.42
C ILE A 79 -6.46 6.34 9.33
N LYS A 80 -5.83 7.47 9.65
CA LYS A 80 -5.50 8.51 8.66
C LYS A 80 -4.20 8.10 7.99
N ILE A 81 -4.21 8.02 6.67
CA ILE A 81 -3.04 7.70 5.83
C ILE A 81 -2.39 8.99 5.37
#